data_AF-A0A7H2BMH6-F1
#
_entry.id   AF-A0A7H2BMH6-F1
#
_cell.length_a   1.000
_cell.length_b   1.000
_cell.length_c   1.000
_cell.angle_alpha   90.00
_cell.angle_beta   90.00
_cell.angle_gamma   90.00
#
_symmetry.space_group_name_H-M   'P 1'
#
loop_
_entity.id
_entity.type
_entity.pdbx_description
1 polymer ?
#
loop_
_entity_poly.entity_id
_entity_poly.type
_entity_poly.pdbx_seq_one_letter_code
_entity_poly.pdbx_strand_id
1 'polypeptide(L)'
;MKIEMWSDIICPFCTIGKRHLELALEQFEHAEDAAIIWRSFELEPNAPDEVEGNVAEGVAQKYGMSLEQSIESQKDVARRAQAPEMILGALR
;
A
#
# COMPACT_ATOMS: atom_id res chain seq x y z
N MET A 1 -16.98 3.09 16.18
CA MET A 1 -16.18 4.07 15.39
C MET A 1 -16.24 3.70 13.91
N LYS A 2 -16.27 4.66 12.98
CA LYS A 2 -16.27 4.40 11.53
C LYS A 2 -14.90 4.73 10.92
N ILE A 3 -14.28 3.79 10.21
CA ILE A 3 -13.01 3.98 9.50
C ILE A 3 -13.29 3.81 8.00
N GLU A 4 -13.05 4.83 7.20
CA GLU A 4 -13.21 4.77 5.74
C GLU A 4 -11.85 4.64 5.07
N MET A 5 -11.67 3.59 4.28
CA MET A 5 -10.43 3.28 3.56
C MET A 5 -10.63 3.44 2.07
N TRP A 6 -10.02 4.47 1.49
CA TRP A 6 -9.89 4.60 0.03
C TRP A 6 -8.70 3.79 -0.44
N SER A 7 -8.92 2.90 -1.39
CA SER A 7 -7.89 2.00 -1.89
C SER A 7 -8.01 1.81 -3.39
N ASP A 8 -6.85 1.77 -4.04
CA ASP A 8 -6.68 1.24 -5.38
C ASP A 8 -6.03 -0.15 -5.28
N ILE A 9 -6.37 -1.05 -6.20
CA ILE A 9 -5.87 -2.43 -6.27
C ILE A 9 -4.38 -2.45 -6.66
N ILE A 10 -3.94 -1.52 -7.53
CA ILE A 10 -2.54 -1.49 -7.99
C ILE A 10 -1.60 -0.79 -7.00
N CYS A 11 -2.13 -0.17 -5.96
CA CYS A 11 -1.39 0.62 -4.98
C CYS A 11 -0.68 -0.28 -3.96
N PRO A 12 0.66 -0.42 -4.00
CA PRO A 12 1.35 -1.31 -3.06
C PRO A 12 1.31 -0.78 -1.62
N PHE A 13 1.24 0.54 -1.43
CA PHE A 13 1.11 1.16 -0.11
C PHE A 13 -0.27 0.93 0.51
N CYS A 14 -1.30 0.74 -0.29
CA CYS A 14 -2.65 0.46 0.18
C CYS A 14 -2.70 -0.95 0.79
N THR A 15 -1.99 -1.92 0.19
CA THR A 15 -1.78 -3.26 0.76
C THR A 15 -1.01 -3.21 2.09
N ILE A 16 0.09 -2.44 2.14
CA ILE A 16 0.86 -2.25 3.38
C ILE A 16 0.00 -1.61 4.47
N GLY A 17 -0.71 -0.53 4.13
CA GLY A 17 -1.58 0.20 5.05
C GLY A 17 -2.73 -0.66 5.59
N LYS A 18 -3.34 -1.50 4.74
CA LYS A 18 -4.33 -2.50 5.17
C LYS A 18 -3.76 -3.42 6.25
N ARG A 19 -2.58 -4.01 6.01
CA ARG A 19 -1.97 -4.91 7.00
C ARG A 19 -1.63 -4.18 8.30
N HIS A 20 -1.16 -2.94 8.21
CA HIS A 20 -0.89 -2.12 9.40
C HIS A 20 -2.18 -1.83 10.20
N LEU A 21 -3.28 -1.50 9.53
CA LEU A 21 -4.56 -1.29 10.20
C LEU A 21 -5.05 -2.56 10.88
N GLU A 22 -4.94 -3.72 10.22
CA GLU A 22 -5.31 -5.01 10.79
C GLU A 22 -4.51 -5.30 12.07
N LEU A 23 -3.19 -5.13 12.03
CA LEU A 23 -2.31 -5.31 13.19
C LEU A 23 -2.59 -4.32 14.33
N ALA A 24 -2.98 -3.09 13.99
CA ALA A 24 -3.36 -2.09 15.00
C ALA A 24 -4.70 -2.47 15.65
N LEU A 25 -5.66 -2.97 14.87
CA LEU A 25 -6.95 -3.44 15.38
C LEU A 25 -6.81 -4.71 16.23
N GLU A 26 -5.88 -5.61 15.90
CA GLU A 26 -5.55 -6.78 16.76
C GLU A 26 -5.13 -6.35 18.18
N GLN A 27 -4.61 -5.13 18.37
CA GLN A 27 -4.12 -4.61 19.65
C GLN A 27 -5.03 -3.55 20.27
N PHE A 28 -6.12 -3.18 19.59
CA PHE A 28 -7.00 -2.11 20.04
C PHE A 28 -8.17 -2.66 20.86
N GLU A 29 -8.29 -2.21 22.13
CA GLU A 29 -9.29 -2.71 23.09
C GLU A 29 -10.73 -2.67 22.57
N HIS A 30 -11.08 -1.66 21.77
CA HIS A 30 -12.43 -1.47 21.21
C HIS A 30 -12.51 -1.82 19.71
N ALA A 31 -11.69 -2.75 19.23
CA ALA A 31 -11.67 -3.12 17.81
C ALA A 31 -13.03 -3.65 17.30
N GLU A 32 -13.81 -4.28 18.17
CA GLU A 32 -15.16 -4.77 17.85
C GLU A 32 -16.16 -3.64 17.55
N ASP A 33 -15.93 -2.43 18.08
CA ASP A 33 -16.74 -1.25 17.79
C ASP A 33 -16.34 -0.56 16.46
N ALA A 34 -15.25 -1.00 15.82
CA ALA A 34 -14.74 -0.39 14.60
C ALA A 34 -15.42 -0.99 13.35
N ALA A 35 -16.11 -0.15 12.58
CA ALA A 35 -16.64 -0.50 11.26
C ALA A 35 -15.72 0.03 10.17
N ILE A 36 -15.10 -0.87 9.41
CA ILE A 36 -14.26 -0.52 8.24
C ILE A 36 -15.14 -0.49 6.99
N ILE A 37 -15.10 0.63 6.27
CA ILE A 37 -15.78 0.82 4.99
C ILE A 37 -14.75 1.04 3.89
N TRP A 38 -14.72 0.15 2.92
CA TRP A 38 -13.85 0.27 1.75
C TRP A 38 -14.49 1.18 0.70
N ARG A 39 -13.68 2.08 0.15
CA ARG A 39 -14.04 3.02 -0.90
C ARG A 39 -13.08 2.83 -2.07
N SER A 40 -13.64 2.82 -3.28
CA SER A 40 -12.83 2.77 -4.50
C SER A 40 -12.02 4.05 -4.66
N PHE A 41 -10.79 3.90 -5.14
CA PHE A 41 -9.93 4.99 -5.58
C PHE A 41 -9.15 4.53 -6.81
N GLU A 42 -8.93 5.43 -7.75
CA GLU A 42 -8.11 5.18 -8.94
C GLU A 42 -6.91 6.12 -8.90
N LEU A 43 -5.70 5.57 -8.82
CA LEU A 43 -4.45 6.33 -8.87
C LEU A 43 -4.27 7.00 -10.25
N GLU A 44 -4.73 6.33 -11.30
CA GLU A 44 -4.73 6.81 -12.68
C GLU A 44 -6.08 6.54 -13.34
N PRO A 45 -7.08 7.41 -13.13
CA PRO A 45 -8.44 7.23 -13.67
C PRO A 45 -8.52 7.23 -15.21
N ASN A 46 -7.46 7.71 -15.87
CA ASN A 46 -7.36 7.78 -17.33
C ASN A 46 -6.32 6.80 -17.88
N ALA A 47 -5.93 5.79 -17.11
CA ALA A 47 -5.03 4.75 -17.59
C ALA A 47 -5.66 3.99 -18.78
N PRO A 48 -4.87 3.61 -19.79
CA PRO A 48 -5.36 2.75 -20.86
C PRO A 48 -5.67 1.35 -20.34
N ASP A 49 -6.54 0.62 -21.04
CA ASP A 49 -6.89 -0.77 -20.71
C ASP A 49 -5.68 -1.71 -20.74
N GLU A 50 -4.70 -1.40 -21.60
CA GLU A 50 -3.44 -2.11 -21.73
C GLU A 50 -2.27 -1.14 -21.60
N VAL A 51 -1.29 -1.52 -20.78
CA VAL A 51 -0.05 -0.76 -20.57
C VAL A 51 1.11 -1.64 -21.06
N GLU A 52 1.93 -1.10 -21.95
CA GLU A 52 3.16 -1.78 -22.39
C GLU A 52 4.28 -1.63 -21.36
N GLY A 53 5.20 -2.60 -21.35
CA GLY A 53 6.33 -2.62 -20.43
C GLY A 53 5.99 -3.18 -19.06
N ASN A 54 6.91 -3.01 -18.11
CA ASN A 54 6.77 -3.49 -16.74
C ASN A 54 6.57 -2.33 -15.75
N VAL A 55 6.17 -2.68 -14.53
CA VAL A 55 5.88 -1.69 -13.47
C VAL A 55 7.09 -0.78 -13.18
N ALA A 56 8.33 -1.29 -13.28
CA ALA A 56 9.52 -0.46 -13.03
C ALA A 56 9.77 0.56 -14.14
N GLU A 57 9.49 0.21 -15.39
CA GLU A 57 9.53 1.16 -16.50
C GLU A 57 8.46 2.24 -16.33
N GLY A 58 7.22 1.84 -16.03
CA GLY A 58 6.11 2.77 -15.81
C GLY A 58 6.35 3.73 -14.65
N VAL A 59 6.84 3.23 -13.51
CA VAL A 59 7.18 4.05 -12.34
C VAL A 59 8.35 4.98 -12.64
N ALA A 60 9.41 4.49 -13.31
CA ALA A 60 10.54 5.31 -13.72
C ALA A 60 10.08 6.49 -14.59
N GLN A 61 9.24 6.23 -15.59
CA GLN A 61 8.67 7.25 -16.47
C GLN A 61 7.79 8.23 -15.70
N LYS A 62 6.85 7.73 -14.90
CA LYS A 62 5.87 8.54 -14.16
C LYS A 62 6.53 9.55 -13.24
N TYR A 63 7.62 9.17 -12.59
CA TYR A 63 8.30 10.00 -11.58
C TYR A 63 9.62 10.62 -12.08
N GLY A 64 9.99 10.43 -13.35
CA GLY A 64 11.19 11.01 -13.93
C GLY A 64 12.49 10.52 -13.27
N MET A 65 12.56 9.24 -12.91
CA MET A 65 13.74 8.63 -12.27
C MET A 65 14.41 7.58 -13.16
N SER A 66 15.62 7.16 -12.82
CA SER A 66 16.28 6.08 -13.56
C SER A 66 15.58 4.73 -13.32
N LEU A 67 15.67 3.81 -14.29
CA LEU A 67 15.13 2.46 -14.14
C LEU A 67 15.73 1.74 -12.91
N GLU A 68 17.03 1.92 -12.66
CA GLU A 68 17.70 1.36 -11.49
C GLU A 68 17.10 1.89 -10.18
N GLN A 69 16.85 3.20 -10.08
CA GLN A 69 16.19 3.81 -8.92
C GLN A 69 14.78 3.26 -8.73
N SER A 70 14.02 3.07 -9.81
CA SER A 70 12.69 2.48 -9.72
C SER A 70 12.73 1.03 -9.26
N ILE A 71 13.67 0.22 -9.74
CA ILE A 71 13.83 -1.18 -9.32
C ILE A 71 14.16 -1.24 -7.82
N GLU A 72 15.08 -0.41 -7.33
CA GLU A 72 15.42 -0.40 -5.90
C GLU A 72 14.26 0.10 -5.04
N SER A 73 13.53 1.10 -5.52
CA SER A 73 12.32 1.58 -4.82
C SER A 73 11.27 0.49 -4.69
N GLN A 74 11.06 -0.32 -5.74
CA GLN A 74 10.11 -1.44 -5.68
C GLN A 74 10.57 -2.55 -4.73
N LYS A 75 11.88 -2.86 -4.70
CA LYS A 75 12.43 -3.79 -3.71
C LYS A 75 12.19 -3.29 -2.29
N ASP A 76 12.36 -1.99 -2.05
CA ASP A 76 12.10 -1.41 -0.73
C ASP A 76 10.63 -1.53 -0.32
N VAL A 77 9.71 -1.20 -1.23
CA VAL A 77 8.27 -1.35 -1.01
C VAL A 77 7.92 -2.82 -0.73
N ALA A 78 8.51 -3.77 -1.48
CA ALA A 78 8.32 -5.20 -1.24
C ALA A 78 8.86 -5.64 0.13
N ARG A 79 10.02 -5.13 0.57
CA ARG A 79 10.55 -5.38 1.92
C ARG A 79 9.59 -4.88 2.99
N ARG A 80 9.02 -3.68 2.81
CA ARG A 80 8.05 -3.10 3.76
C ARG A 80 6.75 -3.91 3.85
N ALA A 81 6.29 -4.48 2.74
CA ALA A 81 5.14 -5.39 2.73
C ALA A 81 5.39 -6.70 3.50
N GLN A 82 6.65 -7.13 3.60
CA GLN A 82 7.07 -8.33 4.32
C GLN A 82 7.45 -8.08 5.79
N ALA A 83 7.51 -6.81 6.24
CA ALA A 83 8.01 -6.43 7.57
C ALA A 83 6.91 -5.93 8.52
N PRO A 84 5.87 -6.73 8.85
CA PRO A 84 4.89 -6.36 9.86
C PRO A 84 5.50 -6.28 11.28
N GLU A 85 6.70 -6.81 11.47
CA GLU A 85 7.36 -6.93 12.77
C GLU A 85 7.73 -5.59 13.41
N MET A 86 7.89 -4.50 12.64
CA MET A 86 8.16 -3.18 13.23
C MET A 86 7.00 -2.62 14.06
N ILE A 87 5.74 -2.97 13.74
CA ILE A 87 4.57 -2.55 14.53
C ILE A 87 4.44 -3.41 15.80
N LEU A 88 4.73 -4.71 15.70
CA LEU A 88 4.67 -5.64 16.82
C LEU A 88 5.87 -5.52 17.78
N GLY A 89 7.04 -5.11 17.27
CA GLY A 89 8.29 -5.03 18.02
C GLY A 89 8.59 -3.68 18.69
N ALA A 90 7.95 -2.58 18.27
CA ALA A 90 8.15 -1.24 18.84
C ALA A 90 7.52 -1.04 20.24
N LEU A 91 6.94 -2.09 20.82
CA LEU A 91 6.25 -2.07 22.12
C LEU A 91 6.82 -3.10 23.11
N ARG A 92 8.05 -3.59 22.89
CA ARG A 92 8.87 -4.28 23.92
C ARG A 92 9.99 -3.39 24.40
#